data_AF-A0A067SH45-F1
#
_entry.id   AF-A0A067SH45-F1
#
_cell.length_a   1.000
_cell.length_b   1.000
_cell.length_c   1.000
_cell.angle_alpha   90.00
_cell.angle_beta   90.00
_cell.angle_gamma   90.00
#
_symmetry.space_group_name_H-M   'P 1'
#
loop_
_entity.id
_entity.type
_entity.pdbx_description
1 polymer ?
#
loop_
_entity_poly.entity_id
_entity_poly.type
_entity_poly.pdbx_seq_one_letter_code
_entity_poly.pdbx_strand_id
1 'polypeptide(L)'
;MGDSGNNSPTGSLPRSSSSNSLYKSSAAANMQPMPTAVTSDTPPSPIPRNSSVHSFRAPFLSPASRPTSSLWLPPSYSNQYSSSIPLATATASPTASTSALPLTSPFATAISKSKPPLPSTRLVAPLHPSEKPWLAKSEPRSRISYFITLFFLFLGIGGAAVLCFLGVSQVDILDPNDLCLVLDDEFSGSSLDTTVWTPDVELGGFGNGEFEMTTADPDNLYVSGGELYLMPTFTSDKVPNLLNGANYTLSGCTSSNKTACSATSNAALGTVINPVQSARLTTKGKKSIKFGKVEVRAKLPTGDWLWPAIWMLPTSSPYGAWPLSGEIDILEARGNAPSYPAQGNNVVRSTLTYGPFPSLLNQIYGWFSIKRSPSPNPAIGAYAAGFHTYTLEWTEDFIRLSVDSKLHAMLLTETKAHAKHNSYWLKAGFPQTAHNSSDGSGPLVVVQDPYNEAGATRAAPFDQDFYLILDLAVGGTSGWFPDGKGGKPWFDGSVTAMRDFARAQDTWGATWPKSAADRAFRIDYVKMWEKCK
;
A
#
# COMPACT_ATOMS: atom_id res chain seq x y z
N MET A 1 -45.10 56.06 -12.42
CA MET A 1 -45.24 56.81 -11.15
C MET A 1 -44.34 56.10 -10.14
N GLY A 2 -43.30 56.70 -9.56
CA GLY A 2 -42.69 58.02 -9.76
C GLY A 2 -41.48 58.16 -8.83
N ASP A 3 -40.53 59.01 -9.20
CA ASP A 3 -39.47 59.70 -8.44
C ASP A 3 -39.28 59.42 -6.92
N SER A 4 -38.08 59.27 -6.32
CA SER A 4 -36.67 59.72 -6.50
C SER A 4 -36.21 60.69 -5.39
N GLY A 5 -34.94 60.56 -4.97
CA GLY A 5 -34.23 61.49 -4.06
C GLY A 5 -34.57 61.42 -2.56
N ASN A 6 -33.86 62.12 -1.65
CA ASN A 6 -32.46 62.60 -1.66
C ASN A 6 -32.04 63.06 -0.24
N ASN A 7 -30.73 63.10 0.06
CA ASN A 7 -30.03 63.92 1.10
C ASN A 7 -30.45 63.94 2.61
N SER A 8 -29.45 63.62 3.48
CA SER A 8 -28.75 64.47 4.49
C SER A 8 -29.43 65.78 5.01
N PRO A 9 -29.20 66.26 6.28
CA PRO A 9 -27.83 66.57 6.80
C PRO A 9 -27.58 66.70 8.35
N THR A 10 -26.32 67.02 8.72
CA THR A 10 -25.83 67.77 9.93
C THR A 10 -26.31 67.37 11.36
N GLY A 11 -25.45 66.84 12.25
CA GLY A 11 -24.68 67.63 13.27
C GLY A 11 -25.06 67.20 14.72
N SER A 12 -24.38 67.57 15.83
CA SER A 12 -23.07 68.22 16.07
C SER A 12 -22.53 67.92 17.51
N LEU A 13 -21.29 68.35 17.83
CA LEU A 13 -20.58 68.23 19.15
C LEU A 13 -20.88 69.42 20.10
N PRO A 14 -20.40 69.55 21.39
CA PRO A 14 -19.15 68.99 21.98
C PRO A 14 -19.06 68.69 23.52
N ARG A 15 -17.81 68.41 23.96
CA ARG A 15 -17.21 68.28 25.34
C ARG A 15 -17.44 66.92 26.05
N SER A 16 -16.55 66.32 26.84
CA SER A 16 -15.15 66.52 27.35
C SER A 16 -15.11 65.67 28.65
N SER A 17 -14.07 64.95 29.12
CA SER A 17 -12.61 65.10 29.04
C SER A 17 -11.85 63.78 29.34
N SER A 18 -10.54 63.77 29.02
CA SER A 18 -9.42 63.06 29.72
C SER A 18 -9.41 61.50 29.77
N SER A 19 -8.27 60.81 29.60
CA SER A 19 -6.87 61.29 29.43
C SER A 19 -5.91 60.19 28.89
N ASN A 20 -4.90 60.64 28.13
CA ASN A 20 -3.55 60.08 27.95
C ASN A 20 -3.35 58.66 27.32
N SER A 21 -2.30 58.39 26.53
CA SER A 21 -1.34 59.26 25.80
C SER A 21 -0.32 58.41 25.02
N LEU A 22 -0.17 58.65 23.71
CA LEU A 22 1.05 58.44 22.87
C LEU A 22 1.60 56.97 22.71
N TYR A 23 2.15 56.53 21.57
CA TYR A 23 2.82 57.25 20.46
C TYR A 23 2.42 56.80 19.02
N LYS A 24 2.74 57.66 18.03
CA LYS A 24 2.57 57.57 16.55
C LYS A 24 3.90 57.98 15.86
N SER A 25 4.20 57.80 14.57
CA SER A 25 3.48 57.30 13.36
C SER A 25 4.55 56.78 12.34
N SER A 26 4.28 55.77 11.49
CA SER A 26 3.74 55.83 10.10
C SER A 26 4.62 56.49 9.01
N ALA A 27 4.71 55.81 7.84
CA ALA A 27 4.83 56.34 6.45
C ALA A 27 6.13 57.08 6.01
N ALA A 28 6.57 57.11 4.73
CA ALA A 28 6.22 56.36 3.51
C ALA A 28 7.25 56.58 2.34
N ALA A 29 7.16 55.73 1.30
CA ALA A 29 7.36 56.00 -0.15
C ALA A 29 8.75 56.26 -0.80
N ASN A 30 9.09 55.34 -1.72
CA ASN A 30 9.56 55.49 -3.12
C ASN A 30 10.97 55.96 -3.56
N MET A 31 11.37 55.32 -4.69
CA MET A 31 12.31 55.69 -5.77
C MET A 31 13.82 55.38 -5.68
N GLN A 32 14.26 54.62 -6.69
CA GLN A 32 15.62 54.47 -7.27
C GLN A 32 16.15 55.84 -7.77
N PRO A 33 17.49 56.10 -7.87
CA PRO A 33 18.41 55.26 -8.67
C PRO A 33 19.89 55.08 -8.18
N MET A 34 20.61 54.22 -8.90
CA MET A 34 22.09 54.05 -8.97
C MET A 34 22.82 55.33 -9.48
N PRO A 35 24.17 55.52 -9.36
CA PRO A 35 25.21 54.48 -9.48
C PRO A 35 26.56 54.65 -8.69
N THR A 36 27.52 53.76 -9.01
CA THR A 36 29.02 53.82 -8.89
C THR A 36 29.76 53.60 -7.55
N ALA A 37 30.20 52.34 -7.34
CA ALA A 37 31.58 51.82 -7.11
C ALA A 37 32.56 52.41 -6.05
N VAL A 38 33.19 51.50 -5.24
CA VAL A 38 34.67 51.22 -5.10
C VAL A 38 35.03 50.52 -3.74
N THR A 39 35.59 49.29 -3.79
CA THR A 39 36.43 48.53 -2.78
C THR A 39 35.96 48.36 -1.31
N SER A 40 36.30 47.33 -0.49
CA SER A 40 37.14 46.10 -0.60
C SER A 40 36.82 45.10 0.55
N ASP A 41 37.08 43.80 0.31
CA ASP A 41 37.43 42.69 1.24
C ASP A 41 36.70 42.45 2.59
N THR A 42 35.91 41.36 2.68
CA THR A 42 35.89 40.32 3.76
C THR A 42 34.91 39.14 3.43
N PRO A 43 34.96 37.96 4.12
CA PRO A 43 34.58 36.64 3.55
C PRO A 43 33.08 36.26 3.59
N PRO A 44 32.65 35.17 2.91
CA PRO A 44 31.24 34.99 2.52
C PRO A 44 30.32 34.45 3.63
N SER A 45 29.05 34.86 3.54
CA SER A 45 27.93 34.33 4.33
C SER A 45 26.62 34.43 3.50
N PRO A 46 25.55 33.68 3.84
CA PRO A 46 24.80 32.96 2.80
C PRO A 46 23.83 33.76 1.94
N ILE A 47 23.57 33.20 0.75
CA ILE A 47 22.60 33.64 -0.26
C ILE A 47 21.18 33.78 0.35
N PRO A 48 20.44 34.86 0.07
CA PRO A 48 19.06 35.02 0.52
C PRO A 48 18.13 34.05 -0.23
N ARG A 49 17.35 33.27 0.52
CA ARG A 49 16.25 32.46 -0.06
C ARG A 49 15.09 33.38 -0.42
N ASN A 50 14.81 33.51 -1.72
CA ASN A 50 13.52 34.05 -2.16
C ASN A 50 12.47 32.92 -2.17
N SER A 51 11.21 33.25 -1.88
CA SER A 51 10.16 32.27 -1.57
C SER A 51 9.73 31.47 -2.81
N SER A 52 9.95 30.15 -2.77
CA SER A 52 9.31 29.19 -3.66
C SER A 52 7.99 28.69 -3.06
N VAL A 53 6.96 28.54 -3.90
CA VAL A 53 5.67 27.96 -3.52
C VAL A 53 5.89 26.47 -3.22
N HIS A 54 5.68 26.08 -1.96
CA HIS A 54 5.89 24.71 -1.52
C HIS A 54 4.69 23.83 -1.87
N SER A 55 4.91 22.85 -2.76
CA SER A 55 4.03 21.67 -2.84
C SER A 55 4.36 20.74 -1.68
N PHE A 56 3.40 20.49 -0.79
CA PHE A 56 3.57 19.61 0.37
C PHE A 56 3.13 18.19 0.06
N ARG A 57 4.00 17.19 0.27
CA ARG A 57 3.59 15.80 0.49
C ARG A 57 4.52 15.03 1.44
N ALA A 58 3.86 14.41 2.43
CA ALA A 58 4.18 13.22 3.20
C ALA A 58 5.52 13.09 4.00
N PRO A 59 5.45 12.72 5.30
CA PRO A 59 6.61 12.31 6.08
C PRO A 59 7.01 10.86 5.76
N PHE A 60 7.80 10.66 4.71
CA PHE A 60 8.43 9.37 4.42
C PHE A 60 9.58 9.05 5.38
N LEU A 61 9.25 8.70 6.62
CA LEU A 61 10.20 8.15 7.59
C LEU A 61 9.85 6.70 7.93
N SER A 62 10.75 5.80 7.51
CA SER A 62 10.72 4.38 7.92
C SER A 62 10.94 4.25 9.43
N PRO A 63 10.11 3.48 10.16
CA PRO A 63 10.40 3.05 11.53
C PRO A 63 11.55 2.02 11.56
N ALA A 64 12.78 2.48 11.35
CA ALA A 64 13.94 1.75 11.83
C ALA A 64 14.04 1.96 13.35
N SER A 65 14.30 0.88 14.08
CA SER A 65 14.44 0.78 15.56
C SER A 65 13.18 0.97 16.43
N ARG A 66 12.51 -0.16 16.73
CA ARG A 66 12.16 -0.49 18.12
C ARG A 66 12.51 -1.95 18.43
N PRO A 67 12.95 -2.27 19.67
CA PRO A 67 13.52 -3.56 20.01
C PRO A 67 12.45 -4.65 20.20
N THR A 68 12.78 -5.86 19.80
CA THR A 68 11.97 -7.07 20.03
C THR A 68 11.97 -7.47 21.50
N SER A 69 10.85 -7.30 22.20
CA SER A 69 10.65 -7.82 23.56
C SER A 69 9.93 -9.17 23.53
N SER A 70 10.66 -10.24 23.25
CA SER A 70 10.19 -11.63 23.38
C SER A 70 10.80 -12.29 24.62
N LEU A 71 10.21 -12.03 25.79
CA LEU A 71 10.54 -12.71 27.03
C LEU A 71 9.87 -14.09 27.05
N TRP A 72 10.62 -15.14 26.68
CA TRP A 72 10.70 -16.46 27.35
C TRP A 72 11.20 -17.56 26.39
N LEU A 73 12.41 -18.06 26.64
CA LEU A 73 12.91 -19.38 26.25
C LEU A 73 13.83 -19.87 27.38
N PRO A 74 13.77 -21.15 27.80
CA PRO A 74 14.55 -21.67 28.92
C PRO A 74 16.05 -21.85 28.56
N PRO A 75 16.96 -21.84 29.55
CA PRO A 75 18.39 -21.74 29.30
C PRO A 75 19.01 -23.08 28.85
N SER A 76 19.77 -23.05 27.74
CA SER A 76 20.73 -24.08 27.37
C SER A 76 22.12 -23.72 27.92
N TYR A 77 22.69 -24.59 28.76
CA TYR A 77 24.03 -24.40 29.29
C TYR A 77 25.09 -24.60 28.19
N SER A 78 26.03 -23.66 28.11
CA SER A 78 27.24 -23.80 27.32
C SER A 78 28.27 -24.68 28.02
N ASN A 79 29.01 -25.47 27.26
CA ASN A 79 30.34 -25.93 27.66
C ASN A 79 31.29 -25.72 26.48
N GLN A 80 32.31 -24.89 26.72
CA GLN A 80 33.43 -24.72 25.81
C GLN A 80 34.36 -25.92 25.95
N TYR A 81 34.85 -26.48 24.85
CA TYR A 81 36.25 -26.91 24.76
C TYR A 81 36.71 -26.92 23.30
N SER A 82 37.98 -26.54 23.09
CA SER A 82 38.62 -26.33 21.79
C SER A 82 39.26 -27.60 21.24
N SER A 83 39.22 -27.83 19.91
CA SER A 83 40.40 -28.21 19.09
C SER A 83 40.11 -28.42 17.58
N SER A 84 40.46 -27.41 16.77
CA SER A 84 41.39 -27.48 15.62
C SER A 84 41.34 -28.58 14.51
N ILE A 85 41.24 -28.10 13.24
CA ILE A 85 41.77 -28.61 11.92
C ILE A 85 41.03 -29.81 11.22
N PRO A 86 41.17 -30.08 9.88
CA PRO A 86 40.38 -29.43 8.81
C PRO A 86 39.65 -30.31 7.75
N LEU A 87 38.75 -29.65 7.01
CA LEU A 87 38.46 -29.72 5.56
C LEU A 87 38.94 -30.92 4.68
N ALA A 88 37.98 -31.68 4.13
CA ALA A 88 37.95 -32.25 2.77
C ALA A 88 36.50 -32.72 2.46
N THR A 89 35.70 -31.97 1.69
CA THR A 89 35.37 -32.15 0.25
C THR A 89 34.70 -33.47 -0.18
N ALA A 90 33.64 -33.31 -0.98
CA ALA A 90 33.09 -34.24 -1.99
C ALA A 90 31.86 -35.13 -1.65
N THR A 91 30.68 -34.57 -1.98
CA THR A 91 29.63 -35.15 -2.88
C THR A 91 28.95 -36.50 -2.64
N ALA A 92 27.63 -36.45 -2.88
CA ALA A 92 26.73 -37.49 -3.40
C ALA A 92 26.24 -38.61 -2.44
N SER A 93 24.95 -38.55 -2.14
CA SER A 93 24.12 -39.71 -1.77
C SER A 93 23.91 -40.63 -3.01
N PRO A 94 23.60 -41.93 -2.83
CA PRO A 94 22.19 -42.27 -2.52
C PRO A 94 21.97 -43.47 -1.57
N THR A 95 20.76 -43.51 -1.01
CA THR A 95 19.97 -44.70 -0.60
C THR A 95 20.60 -45.85 0.22
N ALA A 96 20.15 -45.90 1.49
CA ALA A 96 19.54 -47.07 2.15
C ALA A 96 20.38 -48.30 2.58
N SER A 97 19.90 -48.87 3.71
CA SER A 97 20.07 -50.26 4.17
C SER A 97 21.36 -50.66 4.90
N THR A 98 21.23 -50.72 6.23
CA THR A 98 21.69 -51.83 7.11
C THR A 98 22.89 -52.68 6.68
N SER A 99 24.05 -52.45 7.32
CA SER A 99 24.95 -53.50 7.87
C SER A 99 26.14 -52.85 8.59
N ALA A 100 26.37 -53.21 9.86
CA ALA A 100 27.57 -52.78 10.58
C ALA A 100 28.71 -53.79 10.34
N LEU A 101 29.87 -53.32 9.87
CA LEU A 101 31.11 -54.11 9.83
C LEU A 101 31.97 -53.83 11.09
N PRO A 102 32.68 -54.84 11.63
CA PRO A 102 33.47 -54.69 12.84
C PRO A 102 34.85 -54.09 12.55
N LEU A 103 35.33 -53.19 13.41
CA LEU A 103 36.77 -52.88 13.50
C LEU A 103 37.35 -53.47 14.80
N THR A 104 38.30 -54.38 14.62
CA THR A 104 39.16 -54.91 15.68
C THR A 104 40.29 -53.93 15.98
N SER A 105 40.50 -53.57 17.25
CA SER A 105 41.73 -52.91 17.72
C SER A 105 42.20 -53.53 19.05
N PRO A 106 43.50 -53.82 19.26
CA PRO A 106 43.94 -54.86 20.19
C PRO A 106 44.41 -54.36 21.56
N PHE A 107 43.93 -53.20 22.05
CA PHE A 107 44.30 -52.68 23.38
C PHE A 107 43.10 -52.18 24.19
N ALA A 108 42.40 -53.13 24.81
CA ALA A 108 41.45 -52.86 25.90
C ALA A 108 41.36 -54.06 26.87
N THR A 109 42.51 -54.55 27.36
CA THR A 109 42.58 -55.49 28.50
C THR A 109 42.25 -54.77 29.81
N ALA A 110 41.02 -54.30 29.91
CA ALA A 110 40.38 -53.84 31.13
C ALA A 110 38.92 -54.26 31.05
N ILE A 111 38.62 -55.48 31.51
CA ILE A 111 37.25 -55.91 31.77
C ILE A 111 36.74 -55.07 32.95
N SER A 112 36.30 -53.85 32.66
CA SER A 112 35.37 -53.13 33.52
C SER A 112 34.16 -54.04 33.64
N LYS A 113 34.02 -54.69 34.81
CA LYS A 113 32.87 -55.55 35.09
C LYS A 113 31.63 -54.72 34.81
N SER A 114 30.88 -55.05 33.76
CA SER A 114 29.62 -54.40 33.44
C SER A 114 28.79 -54.39 34.72
N LYS A 115 28.44 -53.21 35.22
CA LYS A 115 27.50 -53.11 36.34
C LYS A 115 26.30 -53.98 35.97
N PRO A 116 25.87 -54.91 36.83
CA PRO A 116 24.78 -55.82 36.49
C PRO A 116 23.58 -54.97 36.02
N PRO A 117 22.88 -55.38 34.95
CA PRO A 117 21.75 -54.61 34.45
C PRO A 117 20.79 -54.37 35.62
N LEU A 118 20.38 -53.12 35.81
CA LEU A 118 19.44 -52.77 36.89
C LEU A 118 18.23 -53.71 36.76
N PRO A 119 17.88 -54.45 37.83
CA PRO A 119 16.83 -55.46 37.75
C PRO A 119 15.56 -54.80 37.26
N SER A 120 14.95 -55.38 36.22
CA SER A 120 13.76 -54.78 35.61
C SER A 120 12.65 -54.69 36.64
N THR A 121 12.11 -53.49 36.84
CA THR A 121 10.90 -53.27 37.64
C THR A 121 9.63 -53.77 36.93
N ARG A 122 9.76 -54.27 35.69
CA ARG A 122 8.68 -54.89 34.93
C ARG A 122 8.43 -56.30 35.48
N LEU A 123 7.23 -56.50 36.01
CA LEU A 123 6.76 -57.78 36.55
C LEU A 123 6.91 -58.92 35.53
N VAL A 124 7.46 -60.05 35.98
CA VAL A 124 7.72 -61.25 35.15
C VAL A 124 6.42 -61.96 34.77
N ALA A 125 5.38 -61.82 35.59
CA ALA A 125 4.03 -62.34 35.36
C ALA A 125 2.99 -61.33 35.91
N PRO A 126 1.74 -61.33 35.42
CA PRO A 126 0.68 -60.50 35.99
C PRO A 126 0.38 -60.91 37.45
N LEU A 127 0.60 -59.99 38.39
CA LEU A 127 0.35 -60.19 39.83
C LEU A 127 -1.06 -60.75 40.11
N HIS A 128 -1.13 -61.70 41.02
CA HIS A 128 -2.38 -62.33 41.47
C HIS A 128 -3.22 -61.34 42.31
N PRO A 129 -4.56 -61.44 42.38
CA PRO A 129 -5.39 -60.49 43.14
C PRO A 129 -5.01 -60.36 44.63
N SER A 130 -4.53 -61.45 45.23
CA SER A 130 -4.00 -61.51 46.61
C SER A 130 -2.73 -60.68 46.83
N GLU A 131 -1.98 -60.39 45.77
CA GLU A 131 -0.72 -59.64 45.80
C GLU A 131 -0.91 -58.14 45.54
N LYS A 132 -2.18 -57.69 45.42
CA LYS A 132 -2.56 -56.30 45.17
C LYS A 132 -3.37 -55.73 46.35
N PRO A 133 -2.79 -55.59 47.55
CA PRO A 133 -3.52 -55.10 48.73
C PRO A 133 -4.14 -53.70 48.54
N TRP A 134 -3.61 -52.88 47.63
CA TRP A 134 -4.18 -51.59 47.23
C TRP A 134 -5.50 -51.68 46.44
N LEU A 135 -5.90 -52.88 45.97
CA LEU A 135 -7.23 -53.13 45.41
C LEU A 135 -8.25 -53.62 46.46
N ALA A 136 -7.80 -54.00 47.66
CA ALA A 136 -8.68 -54.56 48.70
C ALA A 136 -9.54 -53.50 49.42
N LYS A 137 -9.21 -52.21 49.28
CA LYS A 137 -10.00 -51.09 49.80
C LYS A 137 -10.21 -50.04 48.71
N SER A 138 -11.45 -49.65 48.47
CA SER A 138 -11.77 -48.57 47.52
C SER A 138 -11.33 -47.22 48.09
N GLU A 139 -10.51 -46.47 47.36
CA GLU A 139 -10.15 -45.09 47.69
C GLU A 139 -11.09 -44.09 46.99
N PRO A 140 -12.13 -43.56 47.67
CA PRO A 140 -13.08 -42.66 47.02
C PRO A 140 -12.42 -41.35 46.56
N ARG A 141 -11.44 -40.82 47.32
CA ARG A 141 -10.70 -39.60 46.96
C ARG A 141 -9.92 -39.74 45.66
N SER A 142 -9.32 -40.91 45.40
CA SER A 142 -8.58 -41.18 44.16
C SER A 142 -9.53 -41.22 42.95
N ARG A 143 -10.69 -41.91 43.08
CA ARG A 143 -11.73 -41.93 42.04
C ARG A 143 -12.32 -40.54 41.78
N ILE A 144 -12.57 -39.75 42.83
CA ILE A 144 -13.03 -38.36 42.72
C ILE A 144 -11.98 -37.51 42.00
N SER A 145 -10.70 -37.61 42.36
CA SER A 145 -9.60 -36.89 41.69
C SER A 145 -9.52 -37.23 40.18
N TYR A 146 -9.67 -38.51 39.83
CA TYR A 146 -9.72 -38.95 38.43
C TYR A 146 -10.88 -38.31 37.66
N PHE A 147 -12.11 -38.33 38.22
CA PHE A 147 -13.26 -37.70 37.56
C PHE A 147 -13.19 -36.17 37.53
N ILE A 148 -12.62 -35.51 38.54
CA ILE A 148 -12.35 -34.06 38.53
C ILE A 148 -11.34 -33.71 37.42
N THR A 149 -10.25 -34.48 37.30
CA THR A 149 -9.25 -34.29 36.24
C THR A 149 -9.87 -34.47 34.85
N LEU A 150 -10.69 -35.51 34.68
CA LEU A 150 -11.41 -35.78 33.43
C LEU A 150 -12.44 -34.69 33.11
N PHE A 151 -13.15 -34.18 34.12
CA PHE A 151 -14.07 -33.06 33.99
C PHE A 151 -13.37 -31.79 33.52
N PHE A 152 -12.25 -31.39 34.13
CA PHE A 152 -11.49 -30.21 33.70
C PHE A 152 -10.86 -30.38 32.30
N LEU A 153 -10.45 -31.60 31.93
CA LEU A 153 -10.02 -31.90 30.57
C LEU A 153 -11.15 -31.67 29.55
N PHE A 154 -12.34 -32.24 29.79
CA PHE A 154 -13.49 -32.04 28.89
C PHE A 154 -14.02 -30.61 28.91
N LEU A 155 -13.95 -29.90 30.04
CA LEU A 155 -14.28 -28.48 30.14
C LEU A 155 -13.31 -27.63 29.29
N GLY A 156 -12.02 -27.96 29.29
CA GLY A 156 -11.02 -27.33 28.43
C GLY A 156 -11.26 -27.59 26.94
N ILE A 157 -11.58 -28.84 26.57
CA ILE A 157 -11.94 -29.21 25.18
C ILE A 157 -13.22 -28.49 24.74
N GLY A 158 -14.24 -28.45 25.59
CA GLY A 158 -15.51 -27.74 25.34
C GLY A 158 -15.29 -26.23 25.19
N GLY A 159 -14.48 -25.63 26.07
CA GLY A 159 -14.08 -24.22 25.96
C GLY A 159 -13.33 -23.91 24.66
N ALA A 160 -12.39 -24.77 24.25
CA ALA A 160 -11.69 -24.64 22.98
C ALA A 160 -12.65 -24.76 21.78
N ALA A 161 -13.57 -25.72 21.81
CA ALA A 161 -14.59 -25.88 20.77
C ALA A 161 -15.51 -24.65 20.66
N VAL A 162 -15.94 -24.07 21.79
CA VAL A 162 -16.71 -22.82 21.82
C VAL A 162 -15.90 -21.64 21.28
N LEU A 163 -14.62 -21.51 21.63
CA LEU A 163 -13.76 -20.45 21.09
C LEU A 163 -13.56 -20.58 19.57
N CYS A 164 -13.36 -21.80 19.06
CA CYS A 164 -13.28 -22.05 17.61
C CYS A 164 -14.60 -21.77 16.91
N PHE A 165 -15.74 -22.20 17.48
CA PHE A 165 -17.07 -21.92 16.93
C PHE A 165 -17.36 -20.41 16.88
N LEU A 166 -17.14 -19.71 17.99
CA LEU A 166 -17.32 -18.24 18.05
C LEU A 166 -16.42 -17.55 17.04
N GLY A 167 -15.14 -17.93 16.98
CA GLY A 167 -14.17 -17.38 16.02
C GLY A 167 -14.60 -17.55 14.57
N VAL A 168 -15.14 -18.71 14.17
CA VAL A 168 -15.67 -18.94 12.82
C VAL A 168 -16.98 -18.18 12.59
N SER A 169 -17.89 -18.17 13.56
CA SER A 169 -19.20 -17.49 13.43
C SER A 169 -19.13 -15.96 13.36
N GLN A 170 -18.01 -15.36 13.75
CA GLN A 170 -17.78 -13.92 13.76
C GLN A 170 -17.00 -13.42 12.53
N VAL A 171 -16.55 -14.32 11.63
CA VAL A 171 -15.89 -13.92 10.39
C VAL A 171 -16.91 -13.29 9.45
N ASP A 172 -16.65 -12.06 9.01
CA ASP A 172 -17.48 -11.44 7.99
C ASP A 172 -17.29 -12.14 6.64
N ILE A 173 -18.38 -12.72 6.15
CA ILE A 173 -18.45 -13.42 4.86
C ILE A 173 -19.53 -12.74 4.04
N LEU A 174 -19.15 -12.32 2.84
CA LEU A 174 -20.08 -11.93 1.79
C LEU A 174 -20.57 -13.22 1.11
N ASP A 175 -21.85 -13.55 1.26
CA ASP A 175 -22.45 -14.77 0.67
C ASP A 175 -22.50 -14.63 -0.86
N PRO A 176 -21.92 -15.57 -1.64
CA PRO A 176 -22.03 -15.54 -3.10
C PRO A 176 -23.47 -15.59 -3.63
N ASN A 177 -24.44 -16.11 -2.86
CA ASN A 177 -25.84 -16.14 -3.25
C ASN A 177 -26.51 -14.75 -3.18
N ASP A 178 -25.96 -13.82 -2.38
CA ASP A 178 -26.42 -12.44 -2.27
C ASP A 178 -25.80 -11.53 -3.35
N LEU A 179 -25.02 -12.08 -4.29
CA LEU A 179 -24.22 -11.32 -5.26
C LEU A 179 -24.74 -11.44 -6.70
N CYS A 180 -25.02 -10.27 -7.29
CA CYS A 180 -25.49 -10.11 -8.66
C CYS A 180 -24.34 -9.61 -9.55
N LEU A 181 -24.11 -10.28 -10.68
CA LEU A 181 -23.02 -9.98 -11.60
C LEU A 181 -23.24 -8.65 -12.34
N VAL A 182 -22.25 -7.76 -12.32
CA VAL A 182 -22.29 -6.42 -12.95
C VAL A 182 -21.30 -6.32 -14.11
N LEU A 183 -20.12 -6.92 -13.96
CA LEU A 183 -19.10 -7.03 -15.00
C LEU A 183 -18.47 -8.41 -14.95
N ASP A 184 -18.29 -9.02 -16.12
CA ASP A 184 -17.43 -10.17 -16.35
C ASP A 184 -16.69 -9.92 -17.67
N ASP A 185 -15.41 -9.60 -17.60
CA ASP A 185 -14.54 -9.36 -18.76
C ASP A 185 -13.30 -10.25 -18.65
N GLU A 186 -13.27 -11.29 -19.48
CA GLU A 186 -12.19 -12.27 -19.65
C GLU A 186 -11.24 -11.87 -20.80
N PHE A 187 -11.34 -10.64 -21.31
CA PHE A 187 -10.54 -10.08 -22.42
C PHE A 187 -10.38 -11.02 -23.64
N SER A 188 -11.41 -11.82 -23.92
CA SER A 188 -11.37 -12.89 -24.95
C SER A 188 -11.54 -12.38 -26.39
N GLY A 189 -11.84 -11.09 -26.56
CA GLY A 189 -11.95 -10.43 -27.87
C GLY A 189 -10.59 -10.11 -28.51
N SER A 190 -10.61 -9.62 -29.75
CA SER A 190 -9.42 -9.13 -30.46
C SER A 190 -9.03 -7.68 -30.12
N SER A 191 -9.82 -7.01 -29.27
CA SER A 191 -9.68 -5.60 -28.91
C SER A 191 -10.38 -5.31 -27.59
N LEU A 192 -10.01 -4.21 -26.93
CA LEU A 192 -10.65 -3.74 -25.71
C LEU A 192 -12.16 -3.46 -25.92
N ASP A 193 -13.02 -3.94 -25.02
CA ASP A 193 -14.45 -3.62 -25.06
C ASP A 193 -14.69 -2.16 -24.64
N THR A 194 -14.94 -1.31 -25.62
CA THR A 194 -15.22 0.12 -25.40
C THR A 194 -16.61 0.39 -24.81
N THR A 195 -17.49 -0.62 -24.66
CA THR A 195 -18.74 -0.50 -23.91
C THR A 195 -18.53 -0.59 -22.40
N VAL A 196 -17.43 -1.23 -21.96
CA VAL A 196 -17.02 -1.34 -20.55
C VAL A 196 -15.94 -0.32 -20.21
N TRP A 197 -14.92 -0.19 -21.06
CA TRP A 197 -13.69 0.54 -20.75
C TRP A 197 -13.53 1.84 -21.54
N THR A 198 -12.94 2.85 -20.90
CA THR A 198 -12.51 4.10 -21.52
C THR A 198 -11.02 4.29 -21.20
N PRO A 199 -10.13 4.37 -22.20
CA PRO A 199 -8.74 4.78 -21.97
C PRO A 199 -8.70 6.25 -21.51
N ASP A 200 -7.87 6.54 -20.51
CA ASP A 200 -7.45 7.91 -20.22
C ASP A 200 -6.24 8.25 -21.12
N VAL A 201 -6.25 9.42 -21.74
CA VAL A 201 -5.18 9.89 -22.64
C VAL A 201 -4.79 11.29 -22.22
N GLU A 202 -3.79 11.39 -21.34
CA GLU A 202 -3.19 12.65 -20.91
C GLU A 202 -1.75 12.50 -20.38
N LEU A 203 -1.05 13.63 -20.26
CA LEU A 203 0.32 13.73 -19.74
C LEU A 203 0.42 14.58 -18.45
N GLY A 204 -0.72 14.79 -17.77
CA GLY A 204 -0.84 15.65 -16.58
C GLY A 204 -0.37 15.03 -15.26
N GLY A 205 0.05 13.75 -15.25
CA GLY A 205 0.60 13.06 -14.09
C GLY A 205 -0.37 12.83 -12.92
N PHE A 206 -1.68 12.84 -13.20
CA PHE A 206 -2.81 12.42 -12.35
C PHE A 206 -2.79 12.84 -10.87
N GLY A 207 -2.19 13.99 -10.53
CA GLY A 207 -2.08 14.49 -9.16
C GLY A 207 -0.94 13.89 -8.33
N ASN A 208 -0.24 12.88 -8.85
CA ASN A 208 0.97 12.29 -8.29
C ASN A 208 2.27 12.81 -8.92
N GLY A 209 2.16 13.59 -10.01
CA GLY A 209 3.29 14.12 -10.76
C GLY A 209 4.04 13.04 -11.55
N GLU A 210 3.32 11.99 -11.97
CA GLU A 210 3.82 10.82 -12.72
C GLU A 210 4.53 11.23 -14.04
N PHE A 211 5.45 10.39 -14.53
CA PHE A 211 6.40 10.75 -15.60
C PHE A 211 6.09 10.13 -16.96
N GLU A 212 5.13 9.23 -17.05
CA GLU A 212 4.57 8.76 -18.29
C GLU A 212 3.53 9.73 -18.87
N MET A 213 3.23 9.56 -20.15
CA MET A 213 1.96 9.94 -20.74
C MET A 213 1.11 8.68 -20.92
N THR A 214 -0.20 8.80 -20.70
CA THR A 214 -1.15 7.72 -20.96
C THR A 214 -1.67 7.80 -22.39
N THR A 215 -1.78 6.67 -23.07
CA THR A 215 -2.21 6.60 -24.47
C THR A 215 -3.20 5.46 -24.70
N ALA A 216 -3.94 5.57 -25.80
CA ALA A 216 -4.74 4.49 -26.38
C ALA A 216 -4.06 3.88 -27.62
N ASP A 217 -2.73 4.03 -27.72
CA ASP A 217 -1.93 3.48 -28.82
C ASP A 217 -1.82 1.95 -28.67
N PRO A 218 -1.96 1.15 -29.74
CA PRO A 218 -1.86 -0.30 -29.67
C PRO A 218 -0.49 -0.82 -29.19
N ASP A 219 0.57 -0.01 -29.14
CA ASP A 219 1.84 -0.37 -28.49
C ASP A 219 1.77 -0.32 -26.95
N ASN A 220 0.80 0.42 -26.39
CA ASN A 220 0.63 0.67 -24.97
C ASN A 220 -0.60 -0.01 -24.36
N LEU A 221 -1.71 -0.09 -25.10
CA LEU A 221 -2.98 -0.64 -24.63
C LEU A 221 -3.57 -1.59 -25.69
N TYR A 222 -3.50 -2.89 -25.43
CA TYR A 222 -4.00 -3.91 -26.37
C TYR A 222 -4.49 -5.17 -25.65
N VAL A 223 -5.33 -5.93 -26.34
CA VAL A 223 -5.76 -7.27 -25.91
C VAL A 223 -5.05 -8.31 -26.76
N SER A 224 -4.47 -9.33 -26.15
CA SER A 224 -3.76 -10.41 -26.85
C SER A 224 -3.80 -11.69 -26.02
N GLY A 225 -4.16 -12.81 -26.67
CA GLY A 225 -4.12 -14.13 -26.03
C GLY A 225 -5.13 -14.35 -24.90
N GLY A 226 -6.22 -13.57 -24.85
CA GLY A 226 -7.18 -13.60 -23.73
C GLY A 226 -6.79 -12.72 -22.54
N GLU A 227 -5.87 -11.77 -22.73
CA GLU A 227 -5.38 -10.89 -21.68
C GLU A 227 -5.31 -9.44 -22.16
N LEU A 228 -5.58 -8.50 -21.26
CA LEU A 228 -5.30 -7.08 -21.43
C LEU A 228 -3.86 -6.76 -21.05
N TYR A 229 -3.16 -6.01 -21.90
CA TYR A 229 -1.80 -5.53 -21.70
C TYR A 229 -1.79 -4.00 -21.52
N LEU A 230 -1.27 -3.55 -20.38
CA LEU A 230 -0.84 -2.17 -20.14
C LEU A 230 0.69 -2.17 -20.24
N MET A 231 1.19 -1.74 -21.39
CA MET A 231 2.58 -1.88 -21.80
C MET A 231 3.31 -0.53 -21.72
N PRO A 232 4.39 -0.41 -20.92
CA PRO A 232 5.21 0.79 -20.92
C PRO A 232 6.19 0.73 -22.11
N THR A 233 6.33 1.84 -22.82
CA THR A 233 7.26 2.03 -23.96
C THR A 233 8.01 3.34 -23.81
N PHE A 234 9.19 3.47 -24.43
CA PHE A 234 9.95 4.72 -24.33
C PHE A 234 9.41 5.74 -25.35
N THR A 235 9.16 6.96 -24.90
CA THR A 235 8.69 8.03 -25.80
C THR A 235 9.75 8.37 -26.85
N SER A 236 11.04 8.12 -26.56
CA SER A 236 12.18 8.30 -27.47
C SER A 236 12.08 7.50 -28.77
N ASP A 237 11.35 6.39 -28.75
CA ASP A 237 11.24 5.47 -29.88
C ASP A 237 10.35 6.06 -31.00
N LYS A 238 9.44 6.98 -30.63
CA LYS A 238 8.52 7.68 -31.52
C LYS A 238 8.79 9.20 -31.63
N VAL A 239 9.36 9.81 -30.58
CA VAL A 239 9.52 11.27 -30.45
C VAL A 239 11.00 11.62 -30.19
N PRO A 240 11.74 12.14 -31.17
CA PRO A 240 13.11 12.59 -30.95
C PRO A 240 13.16 13.84 -30.07
N ASN A 241 14.34 14.13 -29.51
CA ASN A 241 14.64 15.38 -28.81
C ASN A 241 13.78 15.66 -27.55
N LEU A 242 13.40 14.61 -26.81
CA LEU A 242 12.66 14.70 -25.53
C LEU A 242 13.20 15.75 -24.55
N LEU A 243 14.52 15.97 -24.54
CA LEU A 243 15.22 16.87 -23.60
C LEU A 243 15.36 18.33 -24.09
N ASN A 244 15.13 18.65 -25.36
CA ASN A 244 15.26 20.03 -25.87
C ASN A 244 14.66 20.26 -27.26
N GLY A 245 13.79 21.26 -27.41
CA GLY A 245 13.37 21.79 -28.72
C GLY A 245 12.30 20.96 -29.44
N ALA A 246 11.67 20.00 -28.76
CA ALA A 246 10.52 19.24 -29.27
C ALA A 246 9.21 19.77 -28.67
N ASN A 247 8.16 19.81 -29.48
CA ASN A 247 6.79 20.06 -29.04
C ASN A 247 5.94 18.85 -29.44
N TYR A 248 5.20 18.30 -28.49
CA TYR A 248 4.40 17.09 -28.67
C TYR A 248 2.99 17.29 -28.13
N THR A 249 2.00 16.88 -28.92
CA THR A 249 0.58 17.00 -28.59
C THR A 249 -0.08 15.63 -28.74
N LEU A 250 -0.80 15.19 -27.72
CA LEU A 250 -1.51 13.92 -27.71
C LEU A 250 -2.71 13.95 -28.66
N SER A 251 -2.78 12.98 -29.57
CA SER A 251 -3.98 12.72 -30.37
C SER A 251 -5.07 12.11 -29.49
N GLY A 252 -6.25 12.73 -29.44
CA GLY A 252 -7.39 12.22 -28.69
C GLY A 252 -7.33 12.44 -27.17
N CYS A 253 -6.61 13.46 -26.70
CA CYS A 253 -6.53 13.82 -25.28
C CYS A 253 -7.91 13.84 -24.59
N THR A 254 -8.09 13.05 -23.53
CA THR A 254 -9.37 12.94 -22.80
C THR A 254 -9.50 13.96 -21.66
N SER A 255 -8.39 14.57 -21.24
CA SER A 255 -8.37 15.55 -20.14
C SER A 255 -9.10 16.84 -20.49
N SER A 256 -9.86 17.37 -19.52
CA SER A 256 -10.40 18.72 -19.58
C SER A 256 -9.31 19.77 -19.41
N ASN A 257 -8.19 19.43 -18.76
CA ASN A 257 -7.05 20.32 -18.59
C ASN A 257 -6.19 20.35 -19.86
N LYS A 258 -6.18 21.48 -20.58
CA LYS A 258 -5.41 21.61 -21.82
C LYS A 258 -3.90 21.54 -21.65
N THR A 259 -3.34 21.84 -20.47
CA THR A 259 -1.90 21.65 -20.23
C THR A 259 -1.52 20.17 -20.14
N ALA A 260 -2.47 19.28 -19.85
CA ALA A 260 -2.27 17.84 -19.83
C ALA A 260 -2.39 17.18 -21.21
N CYS A 261 -2.57 17.95 -22.29
CA CYS A 261 -2.67 17.43 -23.66
C CYS A 261 -1.41 17.65 -24.52
N SER A 262 -0.46 18.47 -24.08
CA SER A 262 0.74 18.81 -24.86
C SER A 262 1.92 19.19 -23.98
N ALA A 263 3.12 18.73 -24.34
CA ALA A 263 4.36 19.03 -23.65
C ALA A 263 5.39 19.64 -24.63
N THR A 264 6.20 20.58 -24.14
CA THR A 264 7.31 21.18 -24.89
C THR A 264 8.60 21.07 -24.10
N SER A 265 9.63 20.49 -24.72
CA SER A 265 10.95 20.33 -24.11
C SER A 265 11.84 21.56 -24.32
N ASN A 266 12.53 21.99 -23.28
CA ASN A 266 13.42 23.15 -23.34
C ASN A 266 14.53 22.99 -22.30
N ALA A 267 15.77 22.89 -22.76
CA ALA A 267 16.92 22.65 -21.90
C ALA A 267 17.22 23.80 -20.92
N ALA A 268 16.87 25.04 -21.26
CA ALA A 268 17.07 26.21 -20.40
C ALA A 268 15.97 26.35 -19.33
N LEU A 269 14.74 25.94 -19.64
CA LEU A 269 13.62 25.92 -18.69
C LEU A 269 13.54 24.63 -17.86
N GLY A 270 14.36 23.63 -18.19
CA GLY A 270 14.33 22.32 -17.54
C GLY A 270 13.15 21.43 -17.94
N THR A 271 12.29 21.86 -18.86
CA THR A 271 11.13 21.08 -19.30
C THR A 271 11.52 19.95 -20.24
N VAL A 272 10.72 18.89 -20.25
CA VAL A 272 10.93 17.65 -20.98
C VAL A 272 9.58 17.16 -21.50
N ILE A 273 9.56 16.36 -22.56
CA ILE A 273 8.37 15.55 -22.89
C ILE A 273 8.43 14.29 -22.05
N ASN A 274 7.30 13.88 -21.46
CA ASN A 274 7.16 12.68 -20.61
C ASN A 274 7.92 11.49 -21.26
N PRO A 275 9.01 10.97 -20.65
CA PRO A 275 9.93 10.04 -21.32
C PRO A 275 9.37 8.63 -21.54
N VAL A 276 8.21 8.32 -20.97
CA VAL A 276 7.53 7.03 -21.10
C VAL A 276 6.13 7.23 -21.66
N GLN A 277 5.67 6.31 -22.49
CA GLN A 277 4.25 6.13 -22.80
C GLN A 277 3.76 4.87 -22.09
N SER A 278 2.56 4.91 -21.53
CA SER A 278 1.92 3.80 -20.82
C SER A 278 0.41 3.85 -21.05
N ALA A 279 -0.35 3.04 -20.32
CA ALA A 279 -1.79 2.98 -20.42
C ALA A 279 -2.50 3.07 -19.07
N ARG A 280 -3.66 3.72 -19.09
CA ARG A 280 -4.62 3.85 -18.01
C ARG A 280 -6.02 3.73 -18.61
N LEU A 281 -6.90 3.02 -17.94
CA LEU A 281 -8.28 2.84 -18.39
C LEU A 281 -9.24 2.74 -17.21
N THR A 282 -10.48 3.14 -17.45
CA THR A 282 -11.52 3.24 -16.44
C THR A 282 -12.88 2.75 -16.92
N THR A 283 -13.67 2.20 -15.99
CA THR A 283 -15.09 1.88 -16.21
C THR A 283 -16.03 3.07 -15.95
N LYS A 284 -15.49 4.27 -15.69
CA LYS A 284 -16.25 5.48 -15.37
C LYS A 284 -17.38 5.74 -16.38
N GLY A 285 -18.60 5.91 -15.87
CA GLY A 285 -19.81 6.15 -16.67
C GLY A 285 -20.35 4.92 -17.41
N LYS A 286 -19.76 3.73 -17.20
CA LYS A 286 -20.13 2.47 -17.87
C LYS A 286 -20.44 1.34 -16.89
N LYS A 287 -19.53 1.09 -15.94
CA LYS A 287 -19.70 0.09 -14.87
C LYS A 287 -19.22 0.65 -13.53
N SER A 288 -19.99 0.41 -12.49
CA SER A 288 -19.70 0.76 -11.09
C SER A 288 -20.49 -0.17 -10.17
N ILE A 289 -20.04 -0.34 -8.93
CA ILE A 289 -20.78 -1.06 -7.89
C ILE A 289 -20.73 -0.31 -6.55
N LYS A 290 -21.72 -0.55 -5.71
CA LYS A 290 -21.72 -0.23 -4.28
C LYS A 290 -22.04 -1.48 -3.49
N PHE A 291 -21.19 -1.81 -2.52
CA PHE A 291 -21.26 -3.02 -1.69
C PHE A 291 -21.31 -4.32 -2.52
N GLY A 292 -20.29 -5.15 -2.40
CA GLY A 292 -20.18 -6.37 -3.16
C GLY A 292 -18.73 -6.82 -3.26
N LYS A 293 -18.35 -7.28 -4.44
CA LYS A 293 -17.07 -7.93 -4.69
C LYS A 293 -16.46 -7.45 -6.00
N VAL A 294 -15.15 -7.21 -6.00
CA VAL A 294 -14.34 -7.07 -7.23
C VAL A 294 -13.23 -8.11 -7.17
N GLU A 295 -13.03 -8.83 -8.27
CA GLU A 295 -11.86 -9.68 -8.49
C GLU A 295 -11.17 -9.27 -9.77
N VAL A 296 -9.86 -9.04 -9.68
CA VAL A 296 -9.00 -8.82 -10.84
C VAL A 296 -7.85 -9.82 -10.79
N ARG A 297 -7.74 -10.67 -11.80
CA ARG A 297 -6.60 -11.58 -11.93
C ARG A 297 -5.54 -10.91 -12.79
N ALA A 298 -4.40 -10.57 -12.19
CA ALA A 298 -3.36 -9.81 -12.85
C ALA A 298 -1.95 -10.31 -12.51
N LYS A 299 -1.00 -10.09 -13.42
CA LYS A 299 0.43 -10.32 -13.23
C LYS A 299 1.14 -8.97 -13.21
N LEU A 300 1.90 -8.69 -12.15
CA LEU A 300 2.65 -7.45 -12.05
C LEU A 300 3.77 -7.35 -13.10
N PRO A 301 4.08 -6.16 -13.61
CA PRO A 301 5.26 -5.90 -14.40
C PRO A 301 6.55 -5.98 -13.56
N THR A 302 7.67 -6.18 -14.23
CA THR A 302 9.02 -6.04 -13.68
C THR A 302 9.76 -4.91 -14.40
N GLY A 303 10.43 -4.06 -13.63
CA GLY A 303 11.19 -2.93 -14.13
C GLY A 303 11.25 -1.82 -13.09
N ASP A 304 12.39 -1.14 -12.98
CA ASP A 304 12.52 -0.04 -12.04
C ASP A 304 11.56 1.10 -12.39
N TRP A 305 11.02 1.72 -11.33
CA TRP A 305 10.12 2.87 -11.37
C TRP A 305 8.74 2.63 -11.97
N LEU A 306 8.39 1.38 -12.32
CA LEU A 306 7.02 1.00 -12.68
C LEU A 306 6.12 0.92 -11.43
N TRP A 307 4.88 1.41 -11.55
CA TRP A 307 3.86 1.46 -10.51
C TRP A 307 2.51 0.97 -11.07
N PRO A 308 2.27 -0.36 -11.09
CA PRO A 308 0.95 -0.93 -11.37
C PRO A 308 -0.06 -0.60 -10.27
N ALA A 309 -1.29 -0.25 -10.66
CA ALA A 309 -2.40 0.00 -9.75
C ALA A 309 -3.73 -0.62 -10.21
N ILE A 310 -4.52 -1.10 -9.24
CA ILE A 310 -5.93 -1.51 -9.39
C ILE A 310 -6.68 -0.80 -8.26
N TRP A 311 -7.55 0.13 -8.61
CA TRP A 311 -8.15 1.04 -7.63
C TRP A 311 -9.50 1.56 -8.10
N MET A 312 -10.22 2.19 -7.20
CA MET A 312 -11.58 2.66 -7.45
C MET A 312 -11.80 4.07 -6.90
N LEU A 313 -12.54 4.86 -7.67
CA LEU A 313 -13.02 6.19 -7.28
C LEU A 313 -14.56 6.24 -7.32
N PRO A 314 -15.19 7.10 -6.53
CA PRO A 314 -16.64 7.22 -6.49
C PRO A 314 -17.17 7.86 -7.78
N THR A 315 -18.32 7.41 -8.27
CA THR A 315 -18.97 7.93 -9.48
C THR A 315 -19.50 9.36 -9.31
N SER A 316 -19.85 9.71 -8.08
CA SER A 316 -20.30 11.04 -7.66
C SER A 316 -19.43 11.53 -6.49
N SER A 317 -19.59 12.77 -6.06
CA SER A 317 -18.79 13.33 -4.96
C SER A 317 -19.65 14.04 -3.91
N PRO A 318 -20.59 13.32 -3.25
CA PRO A 318 -21.59 13.92 -2.37
C PRO A 318 -20.98 14.55 -1.12
N TYR A 319 -19.81 14.08 -0.68
CA TYR A 319 -19.08 14.64 0.47
C TYR A 319 -18.09 15.74 0.07
N GLY A 320 -18.01 16.06 -1.22
CA GLY A 320 -17.05 16.99 -1.80
C GLY A 320 -15.94 16.29 -2.60
N ALA A 321 -15.09 17.09 -3.24
CA ALA A 321 -14.01 16.62 -4.10
C ALA A 321 -13.02 15.70 -3.35
N TRP A 322 -12.25 14.90 -4.10
CA TRP A 322 -11.20 14.05 -3.54
C TRP A 322 -10.30 14.84 -2.55
N PRO A 323 -9.99 14.30 -1.35
CA PRO A 323 -10.23 12.92 -0.88
C PRO A 323 -11.55 12.73 -0.11
N LEU A 324 -12.44 13.73 -0.01
CA LEU A 324 -13.64 13.67 0.84
C LEU A 324 -14.57 12.51 0.49
N SER A 325 -14.77 12.23 -0.79
CA SER A 325 -15.65 11.14 -1.24
C SER A 325 -14.96 9.77 -1.33
N GLY A 326 -13.73 9.64 -0.82
CA GLY A 326 -13.01 8.38 -0.68
C GLY A 326 -12.31 7.87 -1.96
N GLU A 327 -11.40 6.93 -1.74
CA GLU A 327 -10.59 6.22 -2.74
C GLU A 327 -10.25 4.83 -2.18
N ILE A 328 -10.42 3.79 -3.00
CA ILE A 328 -10.19 2.38 -2.63
C ILE A 328 -9.09 1.81 -3.51
N ASP A 329 -7.88 1.68 -2.95
CA ASP A 329 -6.73 1.09 -3.63
C ASP A 329 -6.71 -0.43 -3.35
N ILE A 330 -7.23 -1.21 -4.30
CA ILE A 330 -7.29 -2.68 -4.19
C ILE A 330 -5.86 -3.25 -4.21
N LEU A 331 -5.04 -2.74 -5.12
CA LEU A 331 -3.65 -3.09 -5.31
C LEU A 331 -2.84 -1.86 -5.69
N GLU A 332 -1.77 -1.60 -4.94
CA GLU A 332 -0.61 -0.84 -5.43
C GLU A 332 0.65 -1.69 -5.25
N ALA A 333 1.59 -1.63 -6.20
CA ALA A 333 2.89 -2.29 -6.09
C ALA A 333 4.00 -1.56 -6.87
N ARG A 334 5.27 -1.91 -6.59
CA ARG A 334 6.43 -1.42 -7.35
C ARG A 334 6.92 -2.51 -8.29
N GLY A 335 7.25 -2.19 -9.54
CA GLY A 335 7.87 -3.12 -10.49
C GLY A 335 9.36 -3.38 -10.22
N ASN A 336 10.01 -2.56 -9.37
CA ASN A 336 11.42 -2.73 -8.99
C ASN A 336 11.69 -4.16 -8.48
N ALA A 337 12.91 -4.66 -8.66
CA ALA A 337 13.29 -6.00 -8.22
C ALA A 337 13.17 -6.20 -6.68
N PRO A 338 13.06 -7.45 -6.17
CA PRO A 338 12.99 -7.76 -4.73
C PRO A 338 14.15 -7.24 -3.85
N SER A 339 15.26 -6.85 -4.49
CA SER A 339 16.45 -6.22 -3.90
C SER A 339 16.28 -4.71 -3.63
N TYR A 340 15.25 -4.07 -4.19
CA TYR A 340 15.00 -2.64 -3.99
C TYR A 340 14.75 -2.34 -2.49
N PRO A 341 15.50 -1.40 -1.88
CA PRO A 341 15.52 -1.22 -0.43
C PRO A 341 14.23 -0.64 0.15
N ALA A 342 13.30 -0.16 -0.68
CA ALA A 342 12.00 0.33 -0.27
C ALA A 342 10.85 -0.48 -0.91
N GLN A 343 10.95 -1.81 -0.86
CA GLN A 343 9.95 -2.80 -1.30
C GLN A 343 9.74 -2.85 -2.82
N GLY A 344 10.15 -3.94 -3.47
CA GLY A 344 9.92 -4.20 -4.89
C GLY A 344 8.67 -5.04 -5.18
N ASN A 345 8.64 -5.67 -6.34
CA ASN A 345 7.54 -6.50 -6.90
C ASN A 345 7.22 -7.79 -6.11
N ASN A 346 7.80 -7.96 -4.93
CA ASN A 346 7.49 -9.02 -3.97
C ASN A 346 6.70 -8.55 -2.74
N VAL A 347 6.24 -7.29 -2.78
CA VAL A 347 5.31 -6.69 -1.81
C VAL A 347 4.16 -6.07 -2.59
N VAL A 348 2.96 -6.29 -2.09
CA VAL A 348 1.71 -5.67 -2.56
C VAL A 348 1.03 -5.03 -1.35
N ARG A 349 0.29 -3.94 -1.59
CA ARG A 349 -0.43 -3.22 -0.55
C ARG A 349 -1.80 -2.79 -1.05
N SER A 350 -2.64 -2.41 -0.08
CA SER A 350 -3.94 -1.83 -0.31
C SER A 350 -4.13 -0.62 0.60
N THR A 351 -4.86 0.39 0.16
CA THR A 351 -5.04 1.62 0.92
C THR A 351 -6.49 2.08 0.83
N LEU A 352 -7.03 2.64 1.91
CA LEU A 352 -8.26 3.42 1.89
C LEU A 352 -7.92 4.87 2.22
N THR A 353 -8.10 5.76 1.25
CA THR A 353 -7.72 7.18 1.38
C THR A 353 -8.97 8.06 1.50
N TYR A 354 -9.04 8.87 2.55
CA TYR A 354 -10.15 9.81 2.79
C TYR A 354 -9.78 10.90 3.81
N GLY A 355 -10.46 12.04 3.80
CA GLY A 355 -10.27 13.05 4.85
C GLY A 355 -10.94 14.39 4.58
N PRO A 356 -11.18 15.20 5.62
CA PRO A 356 -11.89 16.48 5.49
C PRO A 356 -11.06 17.56 4.77
N PHE A 357 -9.74 17.55 4.94
CA PHE A 357 -8.82 18.55 4.39
C PHE A 357 -7.53 17.87 3.88
N PRO A 358 -6.78 18.46 2.94
CA PRO A 358 -5.49 17.92 2.48
C PRO A 358 -4.43 17.74 3.58
N SER A 359 -4.51 18.52 4.66
CA SER A 359 -3.69 18.40 5.88
C SER A 359 -4.11 17.25 6.81
N LEU A 360 -5.36 16.80 6.67
CA LEU A 360 -5.97 15.70 7.43
C LEU A 360 -6.31 14.54 6.49
N LEU A 361 -5.43 14.24 5.53
CA LEU A 361 -5.53 13.02 4.73
C LEU A 361 -5.33 11.81 5.66
N ASN A 362 -6.38 11.03 5.89
CA ASN A 362 -6.28 9.75 6.58
C ASN A 362 -6.12 8.63 5.55
N GLN A 363 -5.23 7.69 5.86
CA GLN A 363 -4.94 6.54 5.02
C GLN A 363 -4.92 5.29 5.88
N ILE A 364 -5.89 4.40 5.69
CA ILE A 364 -5.88 3.09 6.34
C ILE A 364 -5.10 2.14 5.43
N TYR A 365 -3.88 1.84 5.84
CA TYR A 365 -2.96 0.99 5.11
C TYR A 365 -3.15 -0.50 5.44
N GLY A 366 -3.32 -1.31 4.41
CA GLY A 366 -3.17 -2.75 4.43
C GLY A 366 -1.86 -3.19 3.78
N TRP A 367 -1.14 -4.09 4.42
CA TRP A 367 0.11 -4.65 3.92
C TRP A 367 0.01 -6.16 3.85
N PHE A 368 0.42 -6.76 2.74
CA PHE A 368 0.64 -8.20 2.77
C PHE A 368 1.90 -8.52 3.57
N SER A 369 1.71 -8.95 4.82
CA SER A 369 2.78 -9.19 5.80
C SER A 369 3.84 -10.21 5.37
N ILE A 370 3.54 -11.07 4.40
CA ILE A 370 4.49 -12.06 3.88
C ILE A 370 5.19 -11.46 2.64
N LYS A 371 6.36 -10.85 2.86
CA LYS A 371 7.31 -10.53 1.79
C LYS A 371 7.66 -11.83 1.06
N ARG A 372 7.32 -11.96 -0.23
CA ARG A 372 7.65 -13.17 -0.99
C ARG A 372 9.14 -13.19 -1.36
N SER A 373 9.75 -14.36 -1.33
CA SER A 373 11.15 -14.53 -1.74
C SER A 373 11.25 -14.74 -3.25
N PRO A 374 12.38 -14.38 -3.89
CA PRO A 374 12.65 -14.84 -5.25
C PRO A 374 12.57 -16.37 -5.30
N SER A 375 11.71 -16.90 -6.19
CA SER A 375 11.51 -18.33 -6.40
C SER A 375 11.17 -18.57 -7.86
N PRO A 376 11.69 -19.64 -8.50
CA PRO A 376 11.27 -20.04 -9.84
C PRO A 376 9.84 -20.61 -9.88
N ASN A 377 9.25 -20.96 -8.73
CA ASN A 377 7.84 -21.34 -8.65
C ASN A 377 6.98 -20.08 -8.46
N PRO A 378 6.14 -19.68 -9.43
CA PRO A 378 5.35 -18.45 -9.36
C PRO A 378 4.33 -18.44 -8.21
N ALA A 379 3.85 -19.61 -7.76
CA ALA A 379 2.90 -19.69 -6.64
C ALA A 379 3.49 -19.21 -5.29
N ILE A 380 4.82 -19.15 -5.17
CA ILE A 380 5.54 -18.71 -3.94
C ILE A 380 6.62 -17.65 -4.23
N GLY A 381 6.74 -17.21 -5.48
CA GLY A 381 7.71 -16.21 -5.93
C GLY A 381 7.22 -14.77 -5.71
N ALA A 382 7.96 -13.79 -6.24
CA ALA A 382 7.50 -12.41 -6.30
C ALA A 382 6.16 -12.30 -7.08
N TYR A 383 5.37 -11.26 -6.83
CA TYR A 383 4.06 -11.08 -7.47
C TYR A 383 4.13 -10.78 -8.97
N ALA A 384 5.31 -10.46 -9.49
CA ALA A 384 5.57 -10.39 -10.93
C ALA A 384 5.94 -11.76 -11.56
N ALA A 385 6.09 -12.83 -10.78
CA ALA A 385 6.44 -14.15 -11.31
C ALA A 385 5.26 -14.86 -11.99
N GLY A 386 4.02 -14.52 -11.61
CA GLY A 386 2.81 -15.13 -12.15
C GLY A 386 1.56 -14.28 -11.90
N PHE A 387 0.41 -14.81 -12.31
CA PHE A 387 -0.88 -14.18 -12.07
C PHE A 387 -1.37 -14.42 -10.64
N HIS A 388 -1.89 -13.37 -10.03
CA HIS A 388 -2.48 -13.35 -8.70
C HIS A 388 -3.89 -12.74 -8.77
N THR A 389 -4.79 -13.20 -7.90
CA THR A 389 -6.16 -12.65 -7.84
C THR A 389 -6.24 -11.62 -6.73
N TYR A 390 -6.50 -10.38 -7.08
CA TYR A 390 -6.67 -9.27 -6.15
C TYR A 390 -8.16 -9.05 -5.92
N THR A 391 -8.60 -9.15 -4.66
CA THR A 391 -10.02 -9.21 -4.31
C THR A 391 -10.39 -8.13 -3.31
N LEU A 392 -11.41 -7.34 -3.67
CA LEU A 392 -12.18 -6.49 -2.76
C LEU A 392 -13.47 -7.22 -2.37
N GLU A 393 -13.77 -7.26 -1.08
CA GLU A 393 -15.10 -7.57 -0.53
C GLU A 393 -15.52 -6.41 0.38
N TRP A 394 -16.71 -5.87 0.18
CA TRP A 394 -17.12 -4.62 0.82
C TRP A 394 -18.62 -4.60 1.09
N THR A 395 -19.00 -4.18 2.30
CA THR A 395 -20.38 -3.99 2.76
C THR A 395 -20.46 -2.74 3.65
N GLU A 396 -21.65 -2.41 4.16
CA GLU A 396 -21.82 -1.32 5.14
C GLU A 396 -21.00 -1.56 6.44
N ASP A 397 -20.74 -2.83 6.77
CA ASP A 397 -20.12 -3.21 8.04
C ASP A 397 -18.62 -3.57 7.93
N PHE A 398 -18.08 -3.81 6.73
CA PHE A 398 -16.64 -4.06 6.55
C PHE A 398 -16.11 -3.81 5.12
N ILE A 399 -14.80 -3.55 5.02
CA ILE A 399 -13.99 -3.70 3.80
C ILE A 399 -12.86 -4.70 4.06
N ARG A 400 -12.71 -5.67 3.15
CA ARG A 400 -11.58 -6.61 3.07
C ARG A 400 -10.92 -6.52 1.70
N LEU A 401 -9.60 -6.35 1.70
CA LEU A 401 -8.75 -6.36 0.51
C LEU A 401 -7.74 -7.50 0.66
N SER A 402 -7.63 -8.38 -0.33
CA SER A 402 -6.87 -9.65 -0.21
C SER A 402 -6.22 -10.09 -1.51
N VAL A 403 -5.22 -10.98 -1.43
CA VAL A 403 -4.49 -11.51 -2.58
C VAL A 403 -4.44 -13.04 -2.58
N ASP A 404 -4.85 -13.67 -3.67
CA ASP A 404 -5.03 -15.12 -3.89
C ASP A 404 -6.07 -15.82 -3.01
N SER A 405 -6.32 -15.36 -1.77
CA SER A 405 -7.25 -15.96 -0.82
C SER A 405 -7.72 -14.96 0.24
N LYS A 406 -8.94 -15.13 0.77
CA LYS A 406 -9.47 -14.34 1.88
C LYS A 406 -8.61 -14.45 3.17
N LEU A 407 -7.88 -15.56 3.33
CA LEU A 407 -6.91 -15.75 4.44
C LEU A 407 -5.66 -14.87 4.28
N HIS A 408 -5.41 -14.37 3.08
CA HIS A 408 -4.32 -13.49 2.70
C HIS A 408 -4.81 -12.04 2.58
N ALA A 409 -5.58 -11.58 3.58
CA ALA A 409 -6.03 -10.20 3.69
C ALA A 409 -4.83 -9.26 3.85
N MET A 410 -4.75 -8.28 2.96
CA MET A 410 -3.85 -7.13 3.05
C MET A 410 -4.45 -6.08 3.99
N LEU A 411 -5.75 -5.81 3.84
CA LEU A 411 -6.55 -4.95 4.71
C LEU A 411 -7.83 -5.68 5.16
N LEU A 412 -8.20 -5.49 6.42
CA LEU A 412 -9.55 -5.74 6.94
C LEU A 412 -9.91 -4.61 7.90
N THR A 413 -11.06 -3.97 7.70
CA THR A 413 -11.56 -2.91 8.57
C THR A 413 -13.08 -2.97 8.67
N GLU A 414 -13.61 -2.87 9.91
CA GLU A 414 -15.03 -3.09 10.20
C GLU A 414 -15.71 -1.83 10.78
N THR A 415 -16.87 -1.45 10.24
CA THR A 415 -17.75 -0.32 10.64
C THR A 415 -19.07 -0.78 11.28
N LYS A 416 -19.11 -2.03 11.76
CA LYS A 416 -20.23 -2.63 12.51
C LYS A 416 -20.83 -1.69 13.54
N ALA A 417 -22.16 -1.59 13.60
CA ALA A 417 -22.89 -0.67 14.48
C ALA A 417 -22.47 -0.73 15.96
N HIS A 418 -22.15 -1.93 16.47
CA HIS A 418 -21.75 -2.17 17.86
C HIS A 418 -20.24 -2.04 18.13
N ALA A 419 -19.42 -1.77 17.11
CA ALA A 419 -17.98 -1.58 17.27
C ALA A 419 -17.67 -0.24 17.97
N LYS A 420 -16.55 -0.18 18.70
CA LYS A 420 -16.07 1.07 19.33
C LYS A 420 -15.79 2.18 18.31
N HIS A 421 -15.35 1.80 17.11
CA HIS A 421 -15.08 2.70 15.98
C HIS A 421 -16.00 2.32 14.82
N ASN A 422 -17.31 2.55 15.00
CA ASN A 422 -18.38 2.15 14.08
C ASN A 422 -18.57 3.10 12.87
N SER A 423 -17.57 3.89 12.51
CA SER A 423 -17.53 4.64 11.24
C SER A 423 -16.09 4.92 10.82
N TYR A 424 -15.86 5.22 9.54
CA TYR A 424 -14.53 5.63 9.06
C TYR A 424 -14.07 6.96 9.67
N TRP A 425 -15.00 7.88 9.98
CA TRP A 425 -14.70 9.08 10.76
C TRP A 425 -14.10 8.77 12.13
N LEU A 426 -14.77 7.91 12.90
CA LEU A 426 -14.32 7.50 14.24
C LEU A 426 -13.06 6.61 14.22
N LYS A 427 -12.76 5.95 13.10
CA LYS A 427 -11.50 5.24 12.87
C LYS A 427 -10.33 6.19 12.59
N ALA A 428 -10.55 7.25 11.82
CA ALA A 428 -9.53 8.24 11.49
C ALA A 428 -9.13 9.07 12.72
N GLY A 429 -10.07 9.33 13.64
CA GLY A 429 -9.78 10.01 14.90
C GLY A 429 -9.28 11.45 14.70
N PHE A 430 -9.88 12.16 13.74
CA PHE A 430 -9.49 13.52 13.39
C PHE A 430 -9.50 14.48 14.61
N PRO A 431 -8.55 15.43 14.70
CA PRO A 431 -8.51 16.41 15.78
C PRO A 431 -9.71 17.36 15.70
N GLN A 432 -10.04 18.04 16.80
CA GLN A 432 -11.15 19.03 16.82
C GLN A 432 -10.88 20.27 15.96
N THR A 433 -9.60 20.62 15.78
CA THR A 433 -9.17 21.76 14.96
C THR A 433 -7.94 21.40 14.13
N ALA A 434 -7.84 21.98 12.93
CA ALA A 434 -6.71 21.79 12.02
C ALA A 434 -6.60 22.97 11.05
N HIS A 435 -5.44 23.12 10.40
CA HIS A 435 -5.25 24.11 9.35
C HIS A 435 -5.90 23.64 8.05
N ASN A 436 -6.70 24.49 7.39
CA ASN A 436 -7.38 24.15 6.12
C ASN A 436 -6.44 24.18 4.89
N SER A 437 -5.17 23.83 5.06
CA SER A 437 -4.16 23.81 4.00
C SER A 437 -3.08 22.77 4.29
N SER A 438 -2.60 22.10 3.24
CA SER A 438 -1.59 21.03 3.32
C SER A 438 -0.24 21.47 3.88
N ASP A 439 0.04 22.77 3.88
CA ASP A 439 1.27 23.40 4.39
C ASP A 439 1.20 23.88 5.84
N GLY A 440 0.00 23.85 6.46
CA GLY A 440 -0.22 24.42 7.79
C GLY A 440 -0.21 25.95 7.85
N SER A 441 -0.14 26.66 6.72
CA SER A 441 -0.13 28.15 6.70
C SER A 441 -1.53 28.78 6.75
N GLY A 442 -2.57 28.01 6.40
CA GLY A 442 -3.96 28.44 6.39
C GLY A 442 -4.53 28.69 7.79
N PRO A 443 -5.73 29.27 7.90
CA PRO A 443 -6.39 29.47 9.18
C PRO A 443 -6.66 28.14 9.88
N LEU A 444 -6.54 28.13 11.21
CA LEU A 444 -7.00 27.03 12.06
C LEU A 444 -8.54 27.04 12.06
N VAL A 445 -9.15 25.97 11.54
CA VAL A 445 -10.60 25.78 11.46
C VAL A 445 -11.05 24.65 12.37
N VAL A 446 -12.34 24.64 12.72
CA VAL A 446 -12.98 23.49 13.37
C VAL A 446 -13.12 22.37 12.34
N VAL A 447 -12.76 21.16 12.74
CA VAL A 447 -12.91 19.97 11.91
C VAL A 447 -14.32 19.41 12.12
N GLN A 448 -15.16 19.56 11.11
CA GLN A 448 -16.53 19.05 11.09
C GLN A 448 -16.58 17.71 10.35
N ASP A 449 -17.54 16.85 10.70
CA ASP A 449 -17.77 15.55 10.06
C ASP A 449 -18.67 15.74 8.82
N PRO A 450 -18.11 15.73 7.60
CA PRO A 450 -18.88 16.01 6.39
C PRO A 450 -19.87 14.88 6.06
N TYR A 451 -19.69 13.69 6.64
CA TYR A 451 -20.54 12.53 6.40
C TYR A 451 -21.83 12.63 7.22
N ASN A 452 -21.73 13.03 8.48
CA ASN A 452 -22.90 13.29 9.32
C ASN A 452 -23.77 14.44 8.77
N GLU A 453 -23.14 15.52 8.29
CA GLU A 453 -23.85 16.66 7.69
C GLU A 453 -24.60 16.28 6.41
N ALA A 454 -24.06 15.34 5.63
CA ALA A 454 -24.69 14.79 4.43
C ALA A 454 -25.72 13.67 4.72
N GLY A 455 -25.98 13.32 5.98
CA GLY A 455 -26.91 12.24 6.36
C GLY A 455 -26.43 10.85 5.95
N ALA A 456 -25.12 10.64 5.89
CA ALA A 456 -24.49 9.44 5.34
C ALA A 456 -24.61 8.20 6.24
N THR A 457 -24.26 7.03 5.70
CA THR A 457 -24.21 5.79 6.47
C THR A 457 -22.90 5.67 7.28
N ARG A 458 -22.82 4.66 8.16
CA ARG A 458 -21.58 4.34 8.90
C ARG A 458 -20.40 3.98 7.98
N ALA A 459 -20.69 3.55 6.76
CA ALA A 459 -19.68 3.17 5.77
C ALA A 459 -19.10 4.35 4.98
N ALA A 460 -19.66 5.56 5.12
CA ALA A 460 -19.16 6.76 4.46
C ALA A 460 -17.67 7.02 4.76
N PRO A 461 -16.86 7.43 3.77
CA PRO A 461 -17.28 7.81 2.40
C PRO A 461 -17.49 6.61 1.45
N PHE A 462 -17.18 5.39 1.90
CA PHE A 462 -17.32 4.15 1.13
C PHE A 462 -18.76 3.60 1.21
N ASP A 463 -19.74 4.44 0.85
CA ASP A 463 -21.17 4.10 0.75
C ASP A 463 -21.82 4.66 -0.53
N GLN A 464 -20.99 5.01 -1.51
CA GLN A 464 -21.35 5.46 -2.85
C GLN A 464 -21.12 4.35 -3.89
N ASP A 465 -21.54 4.56 -5.14
CA ASP A 465 -21.13 3.69 -6.24
C ASP A 465 -19.69 4.05 -6.66
N PHE A 466 -18.82 3.05 -6.80
CA PHE A 466 -17.42 3.21 -7.19
C PHE A 466 -17.16 2.56 -8.55
N TYR A 467 -16.38 3.24 -9.40
CA TYR A 467 -15.93 2.73 -10.70
C TYR A 467 -14.46 2.27 -10.61
N LEU A 468 -14.09 1.29 -11.43
CA LEU A 468 -12.77 0.69 -11.45
C LEU A 468 -11.82 1.47 -12.36
N ILE A 469 -10.55 1.52 -11.97
CA ILE A 469 -9.42 2.06 -12.73
C ILE A 469 -8.30 1.02 -12.72
N LEU A 470 -7.68 0.82 -13.87
CA LEU A 470 -6.47 0.04 -14.07
C LEU A 470 -5.42 0.95 -14.71
N ASP A 471 -4.21 0.98 -14.18
CA ASP A 471 -3.11 1.71 -14.79
C ASP A 471 -1.73 1.11 -14.51
N LEU A 472 -0.77 1.61 -15.27
CA LEU A 472 0.65 1.41 -15.05
C LEU A 472 1.36 2.77 -15.09
N ALA A 473 1.33 3.48 -13.97
CA ALA A 473 2.12 4.68 -13.76
C ALA A 473 3.64 4.38 -13.74
N VAL A 474 4.47 5.40 -14.02
CA VAL A 474 5.94 5.31 -14.06
C VAL A 474 6.60 6.54 -13.45
N GLY A 475 7.45 6.32 -12.45
CA GLY A 475 8.14 7.37 -11.72
C GLY A 475 7.19 8.24 -10.88
N GLY A 476 7.41 9.56 -10.89
CA GLY A 476 6.55 10.54 -10.24
C GLY A 476 7.12 11.19 -8.98
N THR A 477 6.51 12.32 -8.57
CA THR A 477 6.93 13.14 -7.41
C THR A 477 6.06 12.98 -6.16
N SER A 478 5.18 11.97 -6.15
CA SER A 478 4.30 11.64 -5.02
C SER A 478 5.03 11.16 -3.76
N GLY A 479 6.32 10.85 -3.87
CA GLY A 479 7.11 10.12 -2.86
C GLY A 479 6.85 8.62 -2.81
N TRP A 480 6.01 8.09 -3.70
CA TRP A 480 5.81 6.65 -3.87
C TRP A 480 7.14 5.89 -4.06
N PHE A 481 8.07 6.46 -4.82
CA PHE A 481 9.48 6.06 -4.84
C PHE A 481 10.27 6.98 -3.89
N PRO A 482 10.67 6.55 -2.68
CA PRO A 482 11.27 7.46 -1.70
C PRO A 482 12.67 7.94 -2.10
N ASP A 483 12.95 9.21 -1.82
CA ASP A 483 14.25 9.85 -2.07
C ASP A 483 15.43 9.10 -1.43
N GLY A 484 16.55 9.05 -2.15
CA GLY A 484 17.78 8.39 -1.69
C GLY A 484 17.72 6.86 -1.60
N LYS A 485 16.69 6.20 -2.16
CA LYS A 485 16.55 4.73 -2.15
C LYS A 485 16.76 4.11 -3.54
N GLY A 486 17.55 3.04 -3.57
CA GLY A 486 17.71 2.16 -4.76
C GLY A 486 18.20 2.86 -6.02
N GLY A 487 19.02 3.91 -5.90
CA GLY A 487 19.56 4.61 -7.07
C GLY A 487 18.57 5.51 -7.82
N LYS A 488 17.46 5.92 -7.17
CA LYS A 488 16.47 6.87 -7.71
C LYS A 488 17.16 8.08 -8.36
N PRO A 489 17.00 8.33 -9.67
CA PRO A 489 17.72 9.39 -10.38
C PRO A 489 17.12 10.80 -10.23
N TRP A 490 15.99 10.95 -9.53
CA TRP A 490 15.36 12.24 -9.24
C TRP A 490 15.09 12.42 -7.74
N PHE A 491 14.84 13.67 -7.35
CA PHE A 491 14.31 14.04 -6.03
C PHE A 491 12.90 14.61 -6.20
N ASP A 492 11.97 14.28 -5.29
CA ASP A 492 10.56 14.66 -5.45
C ASP A 492 10.34 16.18 -5.41
N GLY A 493 11.14 16.89 -4.61
CA GLY A 493 11.12 18.36 -4.55
C GLY A 493 11.86 19.07 -5.69
N SER A 494 12.40 18.36 -6.68
CA SER A 494 13.13 18.99 -7.79
C SER A 494 12.21 19.46 -8.91
N VAL A 495 12.33 20.72 -9.31
CA VAL A 495 11.64 21.27 -10.50
C VAL A 495 12.10 20.60 -11.81
N THR A 496 13.23 19.89 -11.81
CA THR A 496 13.73 19.11 -12.96
C THR A 496 13.52 17.60 -12.81
N ALA A 497 12.74 17.12 -11.83
CA ALA A 497 12.62 15.70 -11.51
C ALA A 497 12.37 14.79 -12.72
N MET A 498 11.37 15.10 -13.56
CA MET A 498 11.06 14.34 -14.78
C MET A 498 12.20 14.40 -15.82
N ARG A 499 12.94 15.51 -15.89
CA ARG A 499 14.10 15.68 -16.79
C ARG A 499 15.29 14.84 -16.33
N ASP A 500 15.54 14.76 -15.03
CA ASP A 500 16.63 13.98 -14.47
C ASP A 500 16.32 12.47 -14.54
N PHE A 501 15.05 12.10 -14.39
CA PHE A 501 14.53 10.78 -14.77
C PHE A 501 14.77 10.47 -16.26
N ALA A 502 14.36 11.36 -17.19
CA ALA A 502 14.56 11.18 -18.63
C ALA A 502 16.05 11.06 -19.03
N ARG A 503 16.95 11.81 -18.38
CA ARG A 503 18.40 11.71 -18.58
C ARG A 503 18.99 10.37 -18.15
N ALA A 504 18.35 9.69 -17.21
CA ALA A 504 18.78 8.40 -16.69
C ALA A 504 18.16 7.19 -17.43
N GLN A 505 17.47 7.41 -18.56
CA GLN A 505 16.73 6.37 -19.29
C GLN A 505 17.56 5.13 -19.61
N ASP A 506 18.81 5.29 -20.05
CA ASP A 506 19.69 4.15 -20.35
C ASP A 506 19.99 3.29 -19.11
N THR A 507 19.98 3.89 -17.91
CA THR A 507 20.24 3.20 -16.63
C THR A 507 19.01 2.43 -16.16
N TRP A 508 17.85 3.08 -16.04
CA TRP A 508 16.65 2.41 -15.51
C TRP A 508 15.91 1.59 -16.57
N GLY A 509 15.92 2.02 -17.83
CA GLY A 509 15.34 1.27 -18.95
C GLY A 509 16.04 -0.06 -19.20
N ALA A 510 17.33 -0.18 -18.85
CA ALA A 510 18.07 -1.44 -18.88
C ALA A 510 17.54 -2.49 -17.87
N THR A 511 16.75 -2.08 -16.86
CA THR A 511 16.10 -3.01 -15.92
C THR A 511 14.78 -3.59 -16.44
N TRP A 512 14.23 -3.00 -17.50
CA TRP A 512 12.95 -3.43 -18.07
C TRP A 512 13.15 -4.66 -18.96
N PRO A 513 12.40 -5.76 -18.75
CA PRO A 513 12.51 -6.95 -19.60
C PRO A 513 12.21 -6.65 -21.07
N LYS A 514 12.94 -7.32 -21.98
CA LYS A 514 12.60 -7.33 -23.42
C LYS A 514 11.31 -8.11 -23.70
N SER A 515 10.93 -8.99 -22.78
CA SER A 515 9.69 -9.78 -22.82
C SER A 515 8.49 -8.89 -22.49
N ALA A 516 7.58 -8.73 -23.45
CA ALA A 516 6.29 -8.07 -23.22
C ALA A 516 5.49 -8.72 -22.08
N ALA A 517 5.61 -10.05 -21.93
CA ALA A 517 4.92 -10.82 -20.91
C ALA A 517 5.38 -10.55 -19.47
N ASP A 518 6.53 -9.88 -19.29
CA ASP A 518 7.14 -9.53 -18.00
C ASP A 518 7.29 -8.02 -17.79
N ARG A 519 7.29 -7.21 -18.87
CA ARG A 519 7.35 -5.75 -18.81
C ARG A 519 5.98 -5.08 -18.67
N ALA A 520 4.94 -5.65 -19.28
CA ALA A 520 3.58 -5.13 -19.19
C ALA A 520 2.90 -5.51 -17.87
N PHE A 521 2.02 -4.64 -17.38
CA PHE A 521 1.02 -5.02 -16.39
C PHE A 521 -0.10 -5.75 -17.14
N ARG A 522 -0.32 -7.03 -16.81
CA ARG A 522 -1.22 -7.91 -17.56
C ARG A 522 -2.42 -8.29 -16.70
N ILE A 523 -3.61 -8.20 -17.28
CA ILE A 523 -4.87 -8.57 -16.63
C ILE A 523 -5.51 -9.69 -17.47
N ASP A 524 -5.82 -10.79 -16.80
CA ASP A 524 -6.44 -11.99 -17.38
C ASP A 524 -7.96 -11.91 -17.31
N TYR A 525 -8.52 -11.45 -16.18
CA TYR A 525 -9.93 -11.08 -16.10
C TYR A 525 -10.21 -9.98 -15.07
N VAL A 526 -11.36 -9.33 -15.25
CA VAL A 526 -12.02 -8.46 -14.28
C VAL A 526 -13.45 -8.94 -14.06
N LYS A 527 -13.82 -9.19 -12.81
CA LYS A 527 -15.20 -9.52 -12.42
C LYS A 527 -15.67 -8.60 -11.30
N MET A 528 -16.89 -8.08 -11.41
CA MET A 528 -17.53 -7.21 -10.42
C MET A 528 -18.93 -7.73 -10.14
N TRP A 529 -19.27 -7.84 -8.86
CA TRP A 529 -20.60 -8.18 -8.37
C TRP A 529 -21.06 -7.14 -7.36
N GLU A 530 -22.31 -6.72 -7.43
CA GLU A 530 -22.98 -5.92 -6.38
C GLU A 530 -23.85 -6.84 -5.51
N LYS A 531 -24.18 -6.41 -4.29
CA LYS A 531 -25.25 -7.05 -3.53
C LYS A 531 -26.56 -6.94 -4.30
N CYS A 532 -27.25 -8.06 -4.48
CA CYS A 532 -28.57 -8.09 -5.09
C CYS A 532 -29.56 -7.20 -4.31
N LYS A 533 -30.52 -6.63 -5.03
CA LYS A 533 -31.50 -5.63 -4.54
C LYS A 533 -32.83 -6.27 -4.16
#